data_AF-A0A660U4Z7-F1
#
_entry.id   AF-A0A660U4Z7-F1
#
_cell.length_a   1.000
_cell.length_b   1.000
_cell.length_c   1.000
_cell.angle_alpha   90.00
_cell.angle_beta   90.00
_cell.angle_gamma   90.00
#
_symmetry.space_group_name_H-M   'P 1'
#
loop_
_entity.id
_entity.type
_entity.pdbx_description
1 polymer ?
#
loop_
_entity_poly.entity_id
_entity_poly.type
_entity_poly.pdbx_seq_one_letter_code
_entity_poly.pdbx_strand_id
1 'polypeptide(L)'
;MDYLPAIATLCLGFIFGYLGQRARMCFIGGMRDWWLVKDTYLLKGLFAFFISALIGFSIFHFLAPAIKTFPWFINGGNLFAAKWSKIGVSATPSFMLPVPGDPITWSYKIGAHLILAIIGGLGVGFISTFAGGCPFRQHVMAAEGSRSAILYIFGLIVGAILFHKIIAPFVKALLL
;
A
#
# COMPACT_ATOMS: atom_id res chain seq x y z
N MET A 1 -2.76 4.26 -27.89
CA MET A 1 -3.44 4.97 -26.77
C MET A 1 -2.60 4.82 -25.51
N ASP A 2 -1.29 5.08 -25.62
CA ASP A 2 -0.30 4.57 -24.65
C ASP A 2 0.14 5.65 -23.66
N TYR A 3 -0.10 6.93 -24.02
CA TYR A 3 0.15 8.08 -23.15
C TYR A 3 -1.03 8.43 -22.23
N LEU A 4 -2.23 7.91 -22.52
CA LEU A 4 -3.44 8.13 -21.69
C LEU A 4 -3.19 7.79 -20.21
N PRO A 5 -2.60 6.62 -19.84
CA PRO A 5 -2.31 6.32 -18.44
C PRO A 5 -1.22 7.23 -17.85
N ALA A 6 -0.23 7.65 -18.64
CA ALA A 6 0.83 8.54 -18.17
C ALA A 6 0.29 9.93 -17.81
N ILE A 7 -0.56 10.50 -18.67
CA ILE A 7 -1.20 11.80 -18.40
C ILE A 7 -2.15 11.69 -17.21
N ALA A 8 -2.96 10.63 -17.14
CA ALA A 8 -3.90 10.42 -16.05
C ALA A 8 -3.21 10.30 -14.69
N THR A 9 -2.12 9.54 -14.60
CA THR A 9 -1.35 9.38 -13.34
C THR A 9 -0.63 10.66 -12.94
N LEU A 10 -0.15 11.46 -13.89
CA LEU A 10 0.47 12.76 -13.63
C LEU A 10 -0.56 13.77 -13.08
N CYS A 11 -1.74 13.88 -13.71
CA CYS A 11 -2.82 14.73 -13.23
C CYS A 11 -3.30 14.32 -11.82
N LEU A 12 -3.50 13.02 -11.59
CA LEU A 12 -3.86 12.52 -10.26
C LEU A 12 -2.76 12.81 -9.23
N GLY A 13 -1.49 12.64 -9.59
CA GLY A 13 -0.35 12.97 -8.73
C GLY A 13 -0.35 14.43 -8.28
N PHE A 14 -0.61 15.37 -9.18
CA PHE A 14 -0.74 16.79 -8.83
C PHE A 14 -1.92 17.05 -7.88
N ILE A 15 -3.08 16.44 -8.14
CA ILE A 15 -4.27 16.59 -7.30
C ILE A 15 -3.99 16.05 -5.89
N PHE A 16 -3.45 14.83 -5.78
CA PHE A 16 -3.11 14.23 -4.49
C PHE A 16 -1.99 14.98 -3.76
N GLY A 17 -1.01 15.51 -4.49
CA GLY A 17 0.04 16.35 -3.92
C GLY A 17 -0.51 17.62 -3.28
N TYR A 18 -1.37 18.35 -4.02
CA TYR A 18 -2.02 19.56 -3.51
C TYR A 18 -2.93 19.29 -2.31
N LEU A 19 -3.77 18.25 -2.39
CA LEU A 19 -4.62 17.83 -1.27
C LEU A 19 -3.79 17.40 -0.05
N GLY A 20 -2.69 16.68 -0.29
CA GLY A 20 -1.76 16.23 0.75
C GLY A 20 -1.11 17.38 1.50
N GLN A 21 -0.66 18.41 0.79
CA GLN A 21 -0.11 19.64 1.39
C GLN A 21 -1.12 20.35 2.28
N ARG A 22 -2.36 20.51 1.80
CA ARG A 22 -3.42 21.19 2.56
C ARG A 22 -3.84 20.41 3.81
N ALA A 23 -3.98 19.09 3.68
CA ALA A 23 -4.53 18.25 4.73
C ALA A 23 -3.51 17.90 5.84
N ARG A 24 -2.20 18.07 5.59
CA ARG A 24 -1.11 17.81 6.57
C ARG A 24 -1.26 16.46 7.28
N MET A 25 -1.69 15.44 6.54
CA MET A 25 -2.13 14.18 7.12
C MET A 25 -0.94 13.34 7.57
N CYS A 26 -0.95 12.88 8.82
CA CYS A 26 0.05 11.96 9.35
C CYS A 26 -0.63 10.78 10.02
N PHE A 27 -0.60 9.60 9.38
CA PHE A 27 -1.23 8.38 9.92
C PHE A 27 -0.61 7.93 11.25
N ILE A 28 0.72 8.11 11.40
CA ILE A 28 1.44 7.77 12.63
C ILE A 28 1.15 8.78 13.73
N GLY A 29 1.11 10.08 13.38
CA GLY A 29 0.79 11.16 14.31
C GLY A 29 -0.62 11.05 14.86
N GLY A 30 -1.59 10.65 14.03
CA GLY A 30 -2.98 10.50 14.45
C GLY A 30 -3.17 9.50 15.60
N MET A 31 -2.42 8.38 15.63
CA MET A 31 -2.49 7.43 16.73
C MET A 31 -1.86 8.00 18.02
N ARG A 32 -0.71 8.66 17.90
CA ARG A 32 0.00 9.26 19.04
C ARG A 32 -0.81 10.39 19.68
N ASP A 33 -1.34 11.29 18.86
CA ASP A 33 -2.05 12.49 19.32
C ASP A 33 -3.42 12.12 19.93
N TRP A 34 -4.06 11.05 19.43
CA TRP A 34 -5.25 10.46 20.05
C TRP A 34 -4.94 9.88 21.44
N TRP A 35 -3.81 9.18 21.59
CA TRP A 35 -3.45 8.56 22.87
C TRP A 35 -3.02 9.59 23.93
N LEU A 36 -2.18 10.56 23.55
CA LEU A 36 -1.55 11.47 24.51
C LEU A 36 -2.37 12.74 24.78
N VAL A 37 -2.93 13.36 23.73
CA VAL A 37 -3.63 14.65 23.81
C VAL A 37 -5.15 14.50 23.65
N LYS A 38 -5.62 13.31 23.25
CA LYS A 38 -7.02 13.05 22.87
C LYS A 38 -7.50 13.92 21.70
N ASP A 39 -6.60 14.37 20.83
CA ASP A 39 -6.96 15.04 19.60
C ASP A 39 -7.41 14.01 18.55
N THR A 40 -8.64 14.15 18.06
CA THR A 40 -9.25 13.25 17.07
C THR A 40 -9.22 13.81 15.65
N TYR A 41 -8.70 15.02 15.44
CA TYR A 41 -8.71 15.69 14.14
C TYR A 41 -7.96 14.88 13.08
N LEU A 42 -6.72 14.46 13.38
CA LEU A 42 -5.92 13.63 12.46
C LEU A 42 -6.51 12.22 12.30
N LEU A 43 -7.07 11.66 13.37
CA LEU A 43 -7.67 10.33 13.36
C LEU A 43 -8.93 10.27 12.47
N LYS A 44 -9.76 11.31 12.50
CA LYS A 44 -10.92 11.46 11.60
C LYS A 44 -10.48 11.49 10.13
N GLY A 45 -9.34 12.11 9.83
CA GLY A 45 -8.75 12.09 8.48
C GLY A 45 -8.39 10.68 8.00
N LEU A 46 -7.80 9.85 8.88
CA LEU A 46 -7.50 8.44 8.58
C LEU A 46 -8.78 7.65 8.25
N PHE A 47 -9.82 7.76 9.08
CA PHE A 47 -11.08 7.06 8.85
C PHE A 47 -11.82 7.58 7.61
N ALA A 48 -11.80 8.89 7.35
CA ALA A 48 -12.38 9.48 6.15
C ALA A 48 -11.70 8.94 4.87
N PHE A 49 -10.38 8.76 4.89
CA PHE A 49 -9.64 8.15 3.78
C PHE A 49 -10.06 6.70 3.54
N PHE A 50 -10.17 5.88 4.60
CA PHE A 50 -10.64 4.49 4.48
C PHE A 50 -12.06 4.39 3.93
N ILE A 51 -12.98 5.19 4.45
CA ILE A 51 -14.37 5.22 4.00
C ILE A 51 -14.45 5.70 2.55
N SER A 52 -13.72 6.76 2.20
CA SER A 52 -13.66 7.29 0.83
C SER A 52 -13.10 6.26 -0.16
N ALA A 53 -12.06 5.51 0.23
CA ALA A 53 -11.51 4.46 -0.60
C ALA A 53 -12.53 3.34 -0.83
N LEU A 54 -13.19 2.85 0.22
CA LEU A 54 -14.23 1.81 0.10
C LEU A 54 -15.38 2.24 -0.81
N ILE A 55 -15.89 3.47 -0.62
CA ILE A 55 -16.95 4.03 -1.46
C ILE A 55 -16.46 4.18 -2.90
N GLY A 56 -15.27 4.75 -3.10
CA GLY A 56 -14.67 4.94 -4.43
C GLY A 56 -14.54 3.62 -5.18
N PHE A 57 -13.93 2.61 -4.57
CA PHE A 57 -13.79 1.28 -5.18
C PHE A 57 -15.15 0.61 -5.42
N SER A 58 -16.13 0.80 -4.53
CA SER A 58 -17.50 0.31 -4.75
C SER A 58 -18.18 1.00 -5.92
N ILE A 59 -17.97 2.30 -6.14
CA ILE A 59 -18.51 3.03 -7.30
C ILE A 59 -17.81 2.56 -8.59
N PHE A 60 -16.49 2.39 -8.56
CA PHE A 60 -15.73 1.89 -9.71
C PHE A 60 -16.14 0.47 -10.12
N HIS A 61 -16.59 -0.36 -9.19
CA HIS A 61 -17.19 -1.67 -9.51
C HIS A 61 -18.38 -1.54 -10.48
N PHE A 62 -19.23 -0.52 -10.29
CA PHE A 62 -20.40 -0.28 -11.15
C PHE A 62 -20.06 0.48 -12.43
N LEU A 63 -19.09 1.40 -12.39
CA LEU A 63 -18.84 2.35 -13.48
C LEU A 63 -17.74 1.91 -14.47
N ALA A 64 -16.75 1.12 -14.02
CA ALA A 64 -15.59 0.76 -14.85
C ALA A 64 -15.46 -0.76 -15.03
N PRO A 65 -15.44 -1.29 -16.28
CA PRO A 65 -15.24 -2.72 -16.53
C PRO A 65 -13.85 -3.25 -16.15
N ALA A 66 -12.91 -2.36 -15.76
CA ALA A 66 -11.53 -2.70 -15.41
C ALA A 66 -11.35 -3.20 -13.95
N ILE A 67 -12.33 -3.02 -13.05
CA ILE A 67 -12.20 -3.41 -11.62
C ILE A 67 -13.44 -4.21 -11.15
N LYS A 68 -13.89 -5.19 -11.95
CA LYS A 68 -15.01 -6.07 -11.55
C LYS A 68 -14.69 -6.97 -10.33
N THR A 69 -13.41 -7.11 -10.00
CA THR A 69 -12.91 -8.01 -8.95
C THR A 69 -12.88 -7.39 -7.55
N PHE A 70 -13.24 -6.12 -7.38
CA PHE A 70 -13.39 -5.51 -6.05
C PHE A 70 -14.87 -5.52 -5.65
N PRO A 71 -15.29 -6.06 -4.48
CA PRO A 71 -14.47 -6.66 -3.43
C PRO A 71 -14.00 -8.10 -3.75
N TRP A 72 -12.71 -8.37 -3.53
CA TRP A 72 -12.07 -9.62 -3.96
C TRP A 72 -12.58 -10.86 -3.24
N PHE A 73 -13.15 -10.69 -2.05
CA PHE A 73 -13.72 -11.76 -1.24
C PHE A 73 -15.06 -12.29 -1.79
N ILE A 74 -15.74 -11.57 -2.69
CA ILE A 74 -17.02 -12.01 -3.29
C ILE A 74 -16.83 -12.46 -4.74
N ASN A 75 -16.08 -11.70 -5.54
CA ASN A 75 -15.99 -11.90 -6.99
C ASN A 75 -14.60 -12.37 -7.48
N GLY A 76 -13.65 -12.62 -6.56
CA GLY A 76 -12.25 -12.90 -6.90
C GLY A 76 -11.89 -14.36 -7.20
N GLY A 77 -12.78 -15.32 -6.88
CA GLY A 77 -12.46 -16.77 -6.89
C GLY A 77 -11.85 -17.28 -8.20
N ASN A 78 -12.41 -16.89 -9.35
CA ASN A 78 -11.95 -17.35 -10.67
C ASN A 78 -10.60 -16.71 -11.08
N LEU A 79 -10.35 -15.46 -10.67
CA LEU A 79 -9.07 -14.78 -10.92
C LEU A 79 -7.96 -15.38 -10.06
N PHE A 80 -8.29 -15.77 -8.83
CA PHE A 80 -7.37 -16.45 -7.93
C PHE A 80 -6.98 -17.82 -8.46
N ALA A 81 -7.95 -18.64 -8.89
CA ALA A 81 -7.67 -19.93 -9.52
C ALA A 81 -6.76 -19.80 -10.76
N ALA A 82 -7.00 -18.79 -11.62
CA ALA A 82 -6.19 -18.53 -12.81
C ALA A 82 -4.75 -18.09 -12.47
N LYS A 83 -4.54 -17.30 -11.40
CA LYS A 83 -3.21 -16.87 -10.98
C LYS A 83 -2.43 -17.98 -10.25
N TRP A 84 -3.10 -18.75 -9.39
CA TRP A 84 -2.49 -19.90 -8.69
C TRP A 84 -2.10 -21.02 -9.65
N SER A 85 -2.91 -21.27 -10.69
CA SER A 85 -2.59 -22.23 -11.76
C SER A 85 -1.30 -21.88 -12.49
N LYS A 86 -1.01 -20.59 -12.73
CA LYS A 86 0.26 -20.13 -13.32
C LYS A 86 1.48 -20.32 -12.42
N ILE A 87 1.27 -20.49 -11.12
CA ILE A 87 2.30 -20.73 -10.10
C ILE A 87 2.42 -22.24 -9.77
N GLY A 88 1.57 -23.10 -10.36
CA GLY A 88 1.60 -24.55 -10.15
C GLY A 88 0.93 -25.02 -8.86
N VAL A 89 0.08 -24.18 -8.23
CA VAL A 89 -0.59 -24.48 -6.96
C VAL A 89 -2.08 -24.68 -7.20
N SER A 90 -2.60 -25.86 -6.87
CA SER A 90 -4.02 -26.24 -7.01
C SER A 90 -4.80 -26.07 -5.70
N ALA A 91 -4.75 -24.88 -5.10
CA ALA A 91 -5.51 -24.58 -3.87
C ALA A 91 -6.87 -23.94 -4.21
N THR A 92 -7.93 -24.38 -3.54
CA THR A 92 -9.27 -23.79 -3.66
C THR A 92 -9.29 -22.39 -3.04
N PRO A 93 -9.83 -21.36 -3.73
CA PRO A 93 -9.83 -19.99 -3.22
C PRO A 93 -10.70 -19.91 -1.95
N SER A 94 -10.04 -19.88 -0.79
CA SER A 94 -10.65 -19.76 0.52
C SER A 94 -10.20 -18.45 1.17
N PHE A 95 -10.98 -17.93 2.13
CA PHE A 95 -10.69 -16.68 2.85
C PHE A 95 -9.32 -16.70 3.57
N MET A 96 -8.80 -17.89 3.87
CA MET A 96 -7.52 -18.06 4.54
C MET A 96 -6.33 -17.87 3.58
N LEU A 97 -6.51 -18.05 2.26
CA LEU A 97 -5.40 -17.94 1.31
C LEU A 97 -5.04 -16.47 1.01
N PRO A 98 -3.75 -16.17 0.85
CA PRO A 98 -3.26 -14.85 0.49
C PRO A 98 -3.69 -14.44 -0.94
N VAL A 99 -3.81 -13.14 -1.17
CA VAL A 99 -4.21 -12.58 -2.47
C VAL A 99 -3.09 -12.74 -3.50
N PRO A 100 -3.27 -13.43 -4.63
CA PRO A 100 -2.23 -13.63 -5.64
C PRO A 100 -1.77 -12.34 -6.31
N GLY A 101 -0.50 -12.02 -6.14
CA GLY A 101 0.18 -10.89 -6.78
C GLY A 101 0.30 -9.64 -5.92
N ASP A 102 0.06 -9.73 -4.61
CA ASP A 102 0.67 -8.76 -3.69
C ASP A 102 2.20 -8.99 -3.65
N PRO A 103 3.01 -7.93 -3.45
CA PRO A 103 4.47 -8.04 -3.40
C PRO A 103 5.01 -9.01 -2.33
N ILE A 104 4.17 -9.42 -1.39
CA ILE A 104 4.46 -10.27 -0.24
C ILE A 104 4.18 -11.76 -0.54
N THR A 105 3.37 -12.11 -1.57
CA THR A 105 2.98 -13.52 -1.82
C THR A 105 3.75 -14.17 -2.95
N TRP A 106 4.76 -14.93 -2.53
CA TRP A 106 5.46 -15.92 -3.36
C TRP A 106 5.27 -17.36 -2.87
N SER A 107 4.45 -17.57 -1.83
CA SER A 107 4.09 -18.87 -1.26
C SER A 107 2.58 -18.92 -0.98
N TYR A 108 2.00 -20.12 -0.86
CA TYR A 108 0.58 -20.32 -0.48
C TYR A 108 0.39 -20.57 1.02
N LYS A 109 1.49 -20.64 1.77
CA LYS A 109 1.49 -20.97 3.20
C LYS A 109 1.13 -19.73 4.01
N ILE A 110 -0.05 -19.72 4.64
CA ILE A 110 -0.54 -18.69 5.59
C ILE A 110 0.57 -18.18 6.54
N GLY A 111 1.35 -19.09 7.12
CA GLY A 111 2.36 -18.76 8.11
C GLY A 111 3.44 -17.82 7.58
N ALA A 112 3.84 -18.00 6.31
CA ALA A 112 4.85 -17.14 5.69
C ALA A 112 4.35 -15.70 5.49
N HIS A 113 3.09 -15.52 5.09
CA HIS A 113 2.48 -14.18 4.92
C HIS A 113 2.38 -13.45 6.25
N LEU A 114 1.95 -14.14 7.30
CA LEU A 114 1.82 -13.54 8.62
C LEU A 114 3.18 -13.07 9.13
N ILE A 115 4.22 -13.90 8.98
CA ILE A 115 5.60 -13.56 9.38
C ILE A 115 6.11 -12.34 8.60
N LEU A 116 5.97 -12.35 7.27
CA LEU A 116 6.40 -11.22 6.42
C LEU A 116 5.63 -9.93 6.73
N ALA A 117 4.31 -10.01 6.95
CA ALA A 117 3.48 -8.86 7.27
C ALA A 117 3.85 -8.27 8.64
N ILE A 118 4.14 -9.11 9.64
CA ILE A 118 4.57 -8.67 10.97
C ILE A 118 5.95 -8.02 10.88
N ILE A 119 6.93 -8.69 10.27
CA ILE A 119 8.30 -8.17 10.15
C ILE A 119 8.32 -6.86 9.34
N GLY A 120 7.64 -6.84 8.19
CA GLY A 120 7.56 -5.66 7.33
C GLY A 120 6.79 -4.51 7.98
N GLY A 121 5.63 -4.80 8.59
CA GLY A 121 4.80 -3.81 9.28
C GLY A 121 5.50 -3.19 10.48
N LEU A 122 6.12 -4.00 11.34
CA LEU A 122 6.92 -3.51 12.46
C LEU A 122 8.16 -2.76 11.98
N GLY A 123 8.84 -3.23 10.94
CA GLY A 123 10.01 -2.58 10.36
C GLY A 123 9.70 -1.19 9.81
N VAL A 124 8.64 -1.07 9.00
CA VAL A 124 8.19 0.24 8.48
C VAL A 124 7.73 1.14 9.62
N GLY A 125 7.01 0.60 10.61
CA GLY A 125 6.61 1.36 11.79
C GLY A 125 7.80 1.95 12.54
N PHE A 126 8.80 1.12 12.83
CA PHE A 126 10.03 1.51 13.53
C PHE A 126 10.87 2.53 12.75
N ILE A 127 11.09 2.33 11.45
CA ILE A 127 11.84 3.29 10.63
C ILE A 127 11.07 4.62 10.50
N SER A 128 9.74 4.56 10.41
CA SER A 128 8.91 5.77 10.28
C SER A 128 8.85 6.61 11.56
N THR A 129 9.00 6.01 12.75
CA THR A 129 9.11 6.78 13.99
C THR A 129 10.42 7.55 14.07
N PHE A 130 11.54 6.97 13.61
CA PHE A 130 12.83 7.69 13.51
C PHE A 130 12.81 8.78 12.45
N ALA A 131 12.14 8.55 11.31
CA ALA A 131 12.03 9.55 10.25
C ALA A 131 11.12 10.75 10.62
N GLY A 132 10.36 10.67 11.71
CA GLY A 132 9.46 11.75 12.14
C GLY A 132 8.17 11.87 11.32
N GLY A 133 7.79 10.84 10.55
CA GLY A 133 6.58 10.86 9.73
C GLY A 133 6.37 9.57 8.94
N CYS A 134 5.15 9.38 8.43
CA CYS A 134 4.85 8.30 7.51
C CYS A 134 5.38 8.60 6.10
N PRO A 135 5.54 7.59 5.22
CA PRO A 135 6.09 7.79 3.88
C PRO A 135 5.34 8.88 3.10
N PHE A 136 4.01 8.92 3.18
CA PHE A 136 3.20 9.93 2.50
C PHE A 136 3.49 11.36 2.98
N ARG A 137 3.65 11.56 4.30
CA ARG A 137 4.02 12.88 4.86
C ARG A 137 5.39 13.32 4.37
N GLN A 138 6.35 12.40 4.25
CA GLN A 138 7.68 12.72 3.75
C GLN A 138 7.64 13.16 2.27
N HIS A 139 6.75 12.59 1.45
CA HIS A 139 6.54 13.06 0.07
C HIS A 139 6.02 14.51 0.02
N VAL A 140 5.08 14.85 0.90
CA VAL A 140 4.55 16.21 1.02
C VAL A 140 5.62 17.18 1.52
N MET A 141 6.36 16.83 2.57
CA MET A 141 7.41 17.67 3.14
C MET A 141 8.61 17.86 2.20
N ALA A 142 8.89 16.89 1.33
CA ALA A 142 9.88 17.06 0.28
C ALA A 142 9.43 18.08 -0.78
N ALA A 143 8.13 18.10 -1.12
CA ALA A 143 7.56 19.11 -2.00
C ALA A 143 7.54 20.51 -1.37
N GLU A 144 7.48 20.61 -0.04
CA GLU A 144 7.64 21.87 0.71
C GLU A 144 9.10 22.35 0.82
N GLY A 145 10.07 21.55 0.34
CA GLY A 145 11.49 21.92 0.28
C GLY A 145 12.34 21.49 1.47
N SER A 146 11.84 20.59 2.34
CA SER A 146 12.65 20.10 3.47
C SER A 146 13.74 19.11 3.02
N ARG A 147 15.00 19.43 3.34
CA ARG A 147 16.16 18.60 2.94
C ARG A 147 16.13 17.20 3.55
N SER A 148 15.67 17.07 4.80
CA SER A 148 15.58 15.78 5.49
C SER A 148 14.57 14.84 4.82
N ALA A 149 13.42 15.35 4.37
CA ALA A 149 12.42 14.54 3.69
C ALA A 149 12.88 14.14 2.28
N ILE A 150 13.57 15.03 1.57
CA ILE A 150 14.17 14.72 0.27
C ILE A 150 15.17 13.56 0.41
N LEU A 151 16.08 13.62 1.40
CA LEU A 151 17.02 12.54 1.67
C LEU A 151 16.31 11.23 2.04
N TYR A 152 15.23 11.29 2.82
CA TYR A 152 14.40 10.12 3.12
C TYR A 152 13.79 9.49 1.85
N ILE A 153 13.25 10.29 0.93
CA ILE A 153 12.67 9.79 -0.32
C ILE A 153 13.73 9.14 -1.21
N PHE A 154 14.93 9.73 -1.31
CA PHE A 154 16.03 9.08 -2.02
C PHE A 154 16.35 7.72 -1.43
N GLY A 155 16.43 7.61 -0.09
CA GLY A 155 16.61 6.33 0.61
C GLY A 155 15.48 5.35 0.33
N LEU A 156 14.22 5.81 0.31
CA LEU A 156 13.05 4.99 0.00
C LEU A 156 13.09 4.45 -1.44
N ILE A 157 13.48 5.28 -2.43
CA ILE A 157 13.59 4.87 -3.84
C ILE A 157 14.70 3.83 -4.00
N VAL A 158 15.89 4.09 -3.45
CA VAL A 158 17.01 3.14 -3.48
C VAL A 158 16.61 1.82 -2.81
N GLY A 159 15.97 1.89 -1.64
CA GLY A 159 15.45 0.74 -0.92
C GLY A 159 14.43 -0.06 -1.74
N ALA A 160 13.50 0.61 -2.44
CA ALA A 160 12.51 -0.04 -3.28
C ALA A 160 13.14 -0.80 -4.47
N ILE A 161 14.19 -0.22 -5.08
CA ILE A 161 14.94 -0.87 -6.17
C ILE A 161 15.68 -2.10 -5.63
N LEU A 162 16.39 -1.97 -4.52
CA LEU A 162 17.11 -3.08 -3.87
C LEU A 162 16.15 -4.21 -3.47
N PHE A 163 14.98 -3.86 -2.94
CA PHE A 163 13.96 -4.84 -2.57
C PHE A 163 13.50 -5.67 -3.75
N HIS A 164 13.17 -5.05 -4.89
CA HIS A 164 12.71 -5.78 -6.06
C HIS A 164 13.81 -6.59 -6.75
N LYS A 165 15.07 -6.13 -6.70
CA LYS A 165 16.19 -6.78 -7.38
C LYS A 165 16.83 -7.91 -6.57
N ILE A 166 16.94 -7.77 -5.25
CA ILE A 166 17.73 -8.67 -4.39
C ILE A 166 16.83 -9.44 -3.43
N ILE A 167 15.97 -8.74 -2.68
CA ILE A 167 15.21 -9.33 -1.58
C ILE A 167 14.03 -10.16 -2.12
N ALA A 168 13.28 -9.65 -3.09
CA ALA A 168 12.15 -10.35 -3.68
C ALA A 168 12.50 -11.72 -4.29
N PRO A 169 13.56 -11.89 -5.12
CA PRO A 169 13.94 -13.21 -5.61
C PRO A 169 14.53 -14.11 -4.51
N PHE A 170 15.20 -13.54 -3.51
CA PHE A 170 15.71 -14.33 -2.38
C PHE A 170 14.58 -14.89 -1.51
N VAL A 171 13.56 -14.08 -1.20
CA VAL A 171 12.38 -14.49 -0.43
C VAL A 171 11.57 -15.55 -1.19
N LYS A 172 11.45 -15.42 -2.53
CA LYS A 172 10.88 -16.48 -3.38
C LYS A 172 11.60 -17.79 -3.19
N ALA A 173 12.92 -17.81 -3.32
CA ALA A 173 13.73 -19.03 -3.23
C ALA A 173 13.67 -19.69 -1.85
N LEU A 174 13.36 -18.94 -0.79
CA LEU A 174 13.30 -19.44 0.59
C LEU A 174 11.90 -19.92 1.00
N LEU A 175 10.83 -19.42 0.37
CA LEU A 175 9.43 -19.71 0.74
C LEU A 175 8.65 -20.61 -0.23
N LEU A 176 9.17 -20.81 -1.44
CA LEU A 176 8.73 -21.83 -2.41
C LEU A 176 9.47 -23.13 -2.13
#